data_AF-A0A2W6DG94-F1
#
_entry.id   AF-A0A2W6DG94-F1
#
_cell.length_a   1.000
_cell.length_b   1.000
_cell.length_c   1.000
_cell.angle_alpha   90.00
_cell.angle_beta   90.00
_cell.angle_gamma   90.00
#
_symmetry.space_group_name_H-M   'P 1'
#
loop_
_entity.id
_entity.type
_entity.pdbx_description
1 polymer ?
#
loop_
_entity_poly.entity_id
_entity_poly.type
_entity_poly.pdbx_seq_one_letter_code
_entity_poly.pdbx_strand_id
1 'polypeptide(L)'
;NHHLKDGTAIKDHTEATVAETSAQLKAIVADPTAPQAEKDMAGHYLSHLEQIQQRIDTPIGGRAPYTDPTAGKLAQVVPYETTTTITVTETVPDPTQIPLGQLPTTTRAGTRIKAALNPDSGQASWDGKARTKASGHEYVVDLGHGYQAVYRPHLAIEDKPVAHSQRGSLEVLAPPGAGHGPELVDKLSTLNLGNRALSAGEGEWTYLRRQVVAQNLAGHSSVAAALSEAPGLDTTMQHVLMSQRANQAIGLDEAGLHQFAAKIESDAAHAALPAKVRLLRDAVAHATGHADGTALAASPGYQPTPQVCGGWLTWSRFDVVDNDAVSSALAGRRIHHSVRSADSLVSMYRTGVLASTERRAEMGLPTGLGSSEGADKTSGGAQSVFCRITTGTGHGSVALTWNTPTTLLRRADWYAYDGDHYGAIDPKASHYAATALTRNPATVAGYSASNEIMFRNGIDLLGPEGPDRVSCGTATHRDQILAILNEKGITHLKGVPAAKVITT
;
A
#
# COMPACT_ATOMS: atom_id res chain seq x y z
N ASN A 1 8.92 -28.64 -28.51
CA ASN A 1 10.13 -27.90 -28.95
C ASN A 1 11.44 -28.44 -28.39
N HIS A 2 11.61 -28.64 -27.07
CA HIS A 2 12.86 -29.19 -26.49
C HIS A 2 13.27 -30.54 -27.11
N HIS A 3 12.37 -31.54 -27.09
CA HIS A 3 12.61 -32.85 -27.71
C HIS A 3 12.81 -32.80 -29.23
N LEU A 4 12.23 -31.79 -29.91
CA LEU A 4 12.39 -31.59 -31.36
C LEU A 4 13.77 -31.02 -31.70
N LYS A 5 14.31 -30.16 -30.84
CA LYS A 5 15.66 -29.59 -31.00
C LYS A 5 16.73 -30.66 -30.86
N ASP A 6 16.56 -31.55 -29.87
CA ASP A 6 17.58 -32.52 -29.50
C ASP A 6 17.39 -33.88 -30.20
N GLY A 7 16.33 -34.03 -31.01
CA GLY A 7 16.02 -35.27 -31.72
C GLY A 7 15.70 -36.46 -30.80
N THR A 8 15.29 -36.18 -29.56
CA THR A 8 15.03 -37.21 -28.53
C THR A 8 13.60 -37.72 -28.62
N ALA A 9 13.38 -38.95 -28.14
CA ALA A 9 12.04 -39.52 -28.01
C ALA A 9 11.16 -38.64 -27.10
N ILE A 10 9.90 -38.49 -27.49
CA ILE A 10 8.89 -37.83 -26.67
C ILE A 10 8.51 -38.81 -25.56
N LYS A 11 8.31 -38.30 -24.34
CA LYS A 11 8.02 -39.15 -23.19
C LYS A 11 6.53 -39.50 -23.16
N ASP A 12 6.20 -40.72 -22.76
CA ASP A 12 4.82 -41.25 -22.72
C ASP A 12 3.85 -40.35 -21.95
N HIS A 13 4.28 -39.74 -20.85
CA HIS A 13 3.41 -38.82 -20.08
C HIS A 13 3.02 -37.57 -20.88
N THR A 14 3.89 -37.10 -21.79
CA THR A 14 3.58 -35.94 -22.65
C THR A 14 2.51 -36.32 -23.67
N GLU A 15 2.59 -37.52 -24.25
CA GLU A 15 1.58 -38.03 -25.18
C GLU A 15 0.23 -38.24 -24.48
N ALA A 16 0.25 -38.80 -23.27
CA ALA A 16 -0.95 -38.95 -22.44
C ALA A 16 -1.60 -37.60 -22.13
N THR A 17 -0.81 -36.58 -21.75
CA THR A 17 -1.34 -35.22 -21.48
C THR A 17 -1.96 -34.59 -22.73
N VAL A 18 -1.35 -34.75 -23.91
CA VAL A 18 -1.90 -34.22 -25.17
C VAL A 18 -3.23 -34.90 -25.50
N ALA A 19 -3.30 -36.23 -25.35
CA ALA A 19 -4.52 -37.00 -25.60
C ALA A 19 -5.65 -36.62 -24.64
N GLU A 20 -5.36 -36.54 -23.33
CA GLU A 20 -6.33 -36.15 -22.30
C GLU A 20 -6.85 -34.73 -22.53
N THR A 21 -5.95 -33.76 -22.74
CA THR A 21 -6.34 -32.35 -22.96
C THR A 21 -7.16 -32.22 -24.24
N SER A 22 -6.80 -32.94 -25.30
CA SER A 22 -7.56 -32.95 -26.56
C SER A 22 -8.97 -33.50 -26.37
N ALA A 23 -9.13 -34.55 -25.57
CA ALA A 23 -10.44 -35.13 -25.26
C ALA A 23 -11.32 -34.13 -24.47
N GLN A 24 -10.74 -33.45 -23.48
CA GLN A 24 -11.44 -32.42 -22.69
C GLN A 24 -11.91 -31.25 -23.56
N LEU A 25 -11.04 -30.73 -24.44
CA LEU A 25 -11.42 -29.63 -25.34
C LEU A 25 -12.48 -30.06 -26.37
N LYS A 26 -12.38 -31.28 -26.91
CA LYS A 26 -13.42 -31.85 -27.80
C LYS A 26 -14.78 -31.97 -27.10
N ALA A 27 -14.78 -32.33 -25.81
CA ALA A 27 -16.00 -32.38 -25.02
C ALA A 27 -16.65 -31.00 -24.88
N ILE A 28 -15.85 -29.94 -24.63
CA ILE A 28 -16.35 -28.55 -24.56
C ILE A 28 -16.94 -28.10 -25.90
N VAL A 29 -16.25 -28.40 -27.02
CA VAL A 29 -16.74 -28.06 -28.37
C VAL A 29 -18.05 -28.78 -28.69
N ALA A 30 -18.18 -30.05 -28.29
CA ALA A 30 -19.35 -30.89 -28.55
C ALA A 30 -20.53 -30.62 -27.60
N ASP A 31 -20.32 -29.94 -26.48
CA ASP A 31 -21.38 -29.66 -25.50
C ASP A 31 -22.40 -28.66 -26.07
N PRO A 32 -23.67 -29.05 -26.29
CA PRO A 32 -24.68 -28.14 -26.82
C PRO A 32 -25.03 -26.98 -25.87
N THR A 33 -24.71 -27.11 -24.58
CA THR A 33 -24.99 -26.11 -23.54
C THR A 33 -23.85 -25.11 -23.32
N ALA A 34 -22.65 -25.40 -23.82
CA ALA A 34 -21.50 -24.51 -23.68
C ALA A 34 -21.69 -23.21 -24.49
N PRO A 35 -21.36 -22.03 -23.93
CA PRO A 35 -21.37 -20.75 -24.65
C PRO A 35 -20.50 -20.79 -25.91
N GLN A 36 -20.91 -20.08 -26.97
CA GLN A 36 -20.13 -20.03 -28.22
C GLN A 36 -18.69 -19.56 -28.01
N ALA A 37 -18.47 -18.57 -27.14
CA ALA A 37 -17.14 -18.08 -26.81
C ALA A 37 -16.24 -19.15 -26.15
N GLU A 38 -16.82 -20.07 -25.36
CA GLU A 38 -16.08 -21.19 -24.77
C GLU A 38 -15.75 -22.26 -25.82
N LYS A 39 -16.65 -22.50 -26.78
CA LYS A 39 -16.40 -23.38 -27.93
C LYS A 39 -15.30 -22.83 -28.83
N ASP A 40 -15.31 -21.53 -29.08
CA ASP A 40 -14.30 -20.85 -29.89
C ASP A 40 -12.93 -20.89 -29.20
N MET A 41 -12.89 -20.65 -27.88
CA MET A 41 -11.69 -20.81 -27.06
C MET A 41 -11.17 -22.25 -27.09
N ALA A 42 -12.06 -23.23 -26.89
CA ALA A 42 -11.69 -24.63 -26.91
C ALA A 42 -11.14 -25.04 -28.28
N GLY A 43 -11.76 -24.58 -29.37
CA GLY A 43 -11.29 -24.77 -30.75
C GLY A 43 -9.91 -24.15 -31.01
N HIS A 44 -9.65 -22.93 -30.51
CA HIS A 44 -8.34 -22.28 -30.60
C HIS A 44 -7.23 -23.14 -30.00
N TYR A 45 -7.43 -23.65 -28.79
CA TYR A 45 -6.43 -24.52 -28.14
C TYR A 45 -6.38 -25.92 -28.76
N LEU A 46 -7.51 -26.45 -29.26
CA LEU A 46 -7.57 -27.74 -29.96
C LEU A 46 -6.65 -27.73 -31.18
N SER A 47 -6.70 -26.67 -31.97
CA SER A 47 -5.89 -26.54 -33.20
C SER A 47 -4.39 -26.59 -32.91
N HIS A 48 -3.95 -26.06 -31.76
CA HIS A 48 -2.55 -26.14 -31.32
C HIS A 48 -2.18 -27.55 -30.87
N LEU A 49 -3.08 -28.25 -30.16
CA LEU A 49 -2.86 -29.64 -29.76
C LEU A 49 -2.81 -30.57 -30.97
N GLU A 50 -3.60 -30.32 -32.01
CA GLU A 50 -3.55 -31.09 -33.26
C GLU A 50 -2.20 -30.93 -33.97
N GLN A 51 -1.63 -29.72 -34.00
CA GLN A 51 -0.27 -29.51 -34.52
C GLN A 51 0.79 -30.23 -33.68
N ILE A 52 0.63 -30.24 -32.35
CA ILE A 52 1.51 -30.99 -31.44
C ILE A 52 1.39 -32.50 -31.71
N GLN A 53 0.17 -33.02 -31.85
CA GLN A 53 -0.09 -34.44 -32.09
C GLN A 53 0.46 -34.88 -33.44
N GLN A 54 0.23 -34.11 -34.51
CA GLN A 54 0.81 -34.37 -35.83
C GLN A 54 2.35 -34.47 -35.75
N ARG A 55 2.98 -33.67 -34.90
CA ARG A 55 4.42 -33.69 -34.70
C ARG A 55 4.90 -34.88 -33.88
N ILE A 56 4.10 -35.35 -32.92
CA ILE A 56 4.33 -36.60 -32.19
C ILE A 56 4.29 -37.77 -33.17
N ASP A 57 3.24 -37.86 -33.99
CA ASP A 57 2.98 -38.96 -34.92
C ASP A 57 3.99 -39.02 -36.07
N THR A 58 4.63 -37.90 -36.41
CA THR A 58 5.69 -37.87 -37.43
C THR A 58 6.96 -38.54 -36.89
N PRO A 59 7.49 -39.60 -37.52
CA PRO A 59 8.75 -40.24 -37.11
C PRO A 59 9.92 -39.24 -37.11
N ILE A 60 10.89 -39.41 -36.20
CA ILE A 60 12.00 -38.46 -36.01
C ILE A 60 12.73 -38.14 -37.32
N GLY A 61 12.95 -39.14 -38.20
CA GLY A 61 13.60 -38.95 -39.50
C GLY A 61 12.76 -38.23 -40.57
N GLY A 62 11.45 -38.09 -40.38
CA GLY A 62 10.53 -37.37 -41.26
C GLY A 62 10.20 -35.94 -40.78
N ARG A 63 10.80 -35.51 -39.67
CA ARG A 63 10.56 -34.17 -39.09
C ARG A 63 11.45 -33.13 -39.75
N ALA A 64 10.86 -32.01 -40.19
CA ALA A 64 11.64 -30.84 -40.62
C ALA A 64 12.68 -30.41 -39.55
N PRO A 65 13.90 -30.00 -39.95
CA PRO A 65 14.96 -29.59 -39.02
C PRO A 65 14.50 -28.47 -38.08
N TYR A 66 14.94 -28.48 -36.82
CA TYR A 66 14.53 -27.45 -35.84
C TYR A 66 14.95 -26.01 -36.23
N THR A 67 15.97 -25.89 -37.07
CA THR A 67 16.46 -24.62 -37.61
C THR A 67 15.59 -24.06 -38.74
N ASP A 68 14.65 -24.85 -39.27
CA ASP A 68 13.71 -24.39 -40.28
C ASP A 68 12.73 -23.37 -39.67
N PRO A 69 12.71 -22.12 -40.16
CA PRO A 69 11.91 -21.05 -39.58
C PRO A 69 10.40 -21.21 -39.83
N THR A 70 10.00 -22.08 -40.76
CA THR A 70 8.60 -22.26 -41.18
C THR A 70 8.01 -23.59 -40.73
N ALA A 71 8.82 -24.64 -40.59
CA ALA A 71 8.35 -25.99 -40.27
C ALA A 71 9.09 -26.67 -39.09
N GLY A 72 10.17 -26.06 -38.59
CA GLY A 72 11.06 -26.68 -37.60
C GLY A 72 10.56 -26.59 -36.15
N LYS A 73 9.92 -25.47 -35.81
CA LYS A 73 9.43 -25.18 -34.45
C LYS A 73 7.91 -25.16 -34.42
N LEU A 74 7.33 -25.71 -33.36
CA LEU A 74 5.93 -25.46 -33.04
C LEU A 74 5.79 -24.02 -32.51
N ALA A 75 4.77 -23.31 -32.97
CA ALA A 75 4.45 -21.97 -32.49
C ALA A 75 4.17 -21.99 -30.98
N GLN A 76 4.45 -20.87 -30.31
CA GLN A 76 4.01 -20.70 -28.92
C GLN A 76 2.50 -20.54 -28.89
N VAL A 77 1.86 -21.21 -27.95
CA VAL A 77 0.42 -21.05 -27.72
C VAL A 77 0.18 -19.65 -27.19
N VAL A 78 -0.58 -18.85 -27.94
CA VAL A 78 -1.00 -17.52 -27.53
C VAL A 78 -2.35 -17.60 -26.79
N PRO A 79 -2.60 -16.73 -25.79
CA PRO A 79 -3.90 -16.66 -25.14
C PRO A 79 -5.03 -16.39 -26.15
N TYR A 80 -6.16 -17.05 -25.97
CA TYR A 80 -7.40 -16.67 -26.67
C TYR A 80 -7.97 -15.40 -26.05
N GLU A 81 -8.14 -14.35 -26.85
CA GLU A 81 -8.72 -13.07 -26.43
C GLU A 81 -10.07 -12.86 -27.12
N THR A 82 -11.12 -12.55 -26.35
CA THR A 82 -12.44 -12.21 -26.88
C THR A 82 -13.11 -11.12 -26.05
N THR A 83 -14.01 -10.37 -26.66
CA THR A 83 -14.83 -9.37 -25.96
C THR A 83 -16.21 -9.95 -25.73
N THR A 84 -16.59 -10.10 -24.45
CA THR A 84 -17.93 -10.55 -24.07
C THR A 84 -18.65 -9.49 -23.25
N THR A 85 -19.96 -9.37 -23.44
CA THR A 85 -20.81 -8.55 -22.60
C THR A 85 -21.37 -9.44 -21.49
N ILE A 86 -20.91 -9.21 -20.27
CA ILE A 86 -21.51 -9.84 -19.09
C ILE A 86 -22.59 -8.92 -18.52
N THR A 87 -23.73 -9.50 -18.17
CA THR A 87 -24.72 -8.78 -17.36
C THR A 87 -24.24 -8.80 -15.92
N VAL A 88 -23.95 -7.64 -15.36
CA VAL A 88 -23.64 -7.49 -13.94
C VAL A 88 -24.89 -6.97 -13.25
N THR A 89 -25.42 -7.75 -12.31
CA THR A 89 -26.45 -7.26 -11.41
C THR A 89 -25.78 -6.37 -10.38
N GLU A 90 -25.92 -5.06 -10.54
CA GLU A 90 -25.52 -4.10 -9.51
C GLU A 90 -26.75 -3.73 -8.69
N THR A 91 -26.68 -3.93 -7.37
CA THR A 91 -27.71 -3.41 -6.46
C THR A 91 -27.52 -1.90 -6.36
N VAL A 92 -28.37 -1.15 -7.05
CA VAL A 92 -28.48 0.31 -6.91
C VAL A 92 -29.56 0.59 -5.88
N PRO A 93 -29.24 1.25 -4.75
CA PRO A 93 -30.24 1.68 -3.77
C PRO A 93 -31.26 2.58 -4.45
N ASP A 94 -32.53 2.33 -4.17
CA ASP A 94 -33.60 3.24 -4.56
C ASP A 94 -33.39 4.58 -3.84
N PRO A 95 -33.17 5.70 -4.55
CA PRO A 95 -32.94 7.00 -3.92
C PRO A 95 -34.13 7.49 -3.09
N THR A 96 -35.32 6.91 -3.26
CA THR A 96 -36.51 7.22 -2.45
C THR A 96 -36.58 6.42 -1.15
N GLN A 97 -35.73 5.41 -0.97
CA GLN A 97 -35.67 4.55 0.23
C GLN A 97 -34.40 4.78 1.07
N ILE A 98 -33.58 5.77 0.71
CA ILE A 98 -32.39 6.13 1.49
C ILE A 98 -32.87 6.81 2.78
N PRO A 99 -32.57 6.24 3.97
CA PRO A 99 -32.93 6.88 5.23
C PRO A 99 -32.36 8.29 5.31
N LEU A 100 -33.11 9.19 5.97
CA LEU A 100 -32.70 10.57 6.14
C LEU A 100 -31.28 10.67 6.73
N GLY A 101 -30.42 11.45 6.09
CA GLY A 101 -29.01 11.60 6.49
C GLY A 101 -28.06 10.49 6.01
N GLN A 102 -28.52 9.54 5.21
CA GLN A 102 -27.65 8.56 4.53
C GLN A 102 -27.39 8.95 3.07
N LEU A 103 -26.31 8.42 2.51
CA LEU A 103 -25.92 8.61 1.13
C LEU A 103 -26.22 7.35 0.31
N PRO A 104 -26.59 7.48 -0.99
CA PRO A 104 -26.78 6.32 -1.85
C PRO A 104 -25.50 5.46 -1.86
N THR A 105 -25.61 4.21 -1.45
CA THR A 105 -24.46 3.31 -1.28
C THR A 105 -24.70 1.96 -1.94
N THR A 106 -23.91 1.62 -2.95
CA THR A 106 -23.93 0.29 -3.59
C THR A 106 -22.80 -0.59 -3.05
N THR A 107 -22.88 -1.90 -3.31
CA THR A 107 -21.79 -2.85 -3.03
C THR A 107 -21.27 -3.40 -4.35
N ARG A 108 -19.95 -3.54 -4.50
CA ARG A 108 -19.33 -4.22 -5.66
C ARG A 108 -18.13 -5.06 -5.27
N ALA A 109 -17.67 -5.90 -6.20
CA ALA A 109 -16.43 -6.65 -6.02
C ALA A 109 -15.23 -5.71 -5.82
N GLY A 110 -14.32 -6.08 -4.93
CA GLY A 110 -13.15 -5.28 -4.58
C GLY A 110 -12.28 -4.96 -5.80
N THR A 111 -11.75 -3.74 -5.85
CA THR A 111 -10.88 -3.28 -6.94
C THR A 111 -9.64 -2.54 -6.46
N ARG A 112 -8.66 -2.40 -7.35
CA ARG A 112 -7.56 -1.42 -7.24
C ARG A 112 -7.54 -0.51 -8.46
N ILE A 113 -7.15 0.74 -8.26
CA ILE A 113 -6.88 1.68 -9.34
C ILE A 113 -5.81 1.09 -10.28
N LYS A 114 -6.01 1.22 -11.58
CA LYS A 114 -5.03 0.85 -12.61
C LYS A 114 -4.47 2.13 -13.22
N ALA A 115 -3.53 2.76 -12.51
CA ALA A 115 -2.83 3.94 -13.01
C ALA A 115 -1.82 3.58 -14.10
N ALA A 116 -1.41 4.57 -14.87
CA ALA A 116 -0.35 4.52 -15.87
C ALA A 116 0.75 5.51 -15.51
N LEU A 117 2.00 5.06 -15.57
CA LEU A 117 3.18 5.89 -15.38
C LEU A 117 3.70 6.40 -16.73
N ASN A 118 3.89 7.70 -16.87
CA ASN A 118 4.65 8.26 -17.98
C ASN A 118 6.15 7.98 -17.73
N PRO A 119 6.84 7.21 -18.60
CA PRO A 119 8.23 6.81 -18.36
C PRO A 119 9.22 7.98 -18.45
N ASP A 120 8.88 9.04 -19.19
CA ASP A 120 9.77 10.18 -19.41
C ASP A 120 9.66 11.17 -18.25
N SER A 121 8.42 11.55 -17.86
CA SER A 121 8.21 12.53 -16.78
C SER A 121 8.17 11.90 -15.38
N GLY A 122 7.94 10.59 -15.26
CA GLY A 122 7.68 9.92 -13.99
C GLY A 122 6.31 10.27 -13.39
N GLN A 123 5.42 10.92 -14.15
CA GLN A 123 4.09 11.31 -13.69
C GLN A 123 3.11 10.13 -13.79
N ALA A 124 2.45 9.80 -12.69
CA ALA A 124 1.35 8.86 -12.66
C ALA A 124 0.05 9.54 -13.10
N SER A 125 -0.77 8.82 -13.87
CA SER A 125 -2.08 9.27 -14.34
C SER A 125 -3.09 8.12 -14.28
N TRP A 126 -4.37 8.44 -14.15
CA TRP A 126 -5.44 7.46 -14.18
C TRP A 126 -6.65 8.05 -14.91
N ASP A 127 -7.32 7.22 -15.70
CA ASP A 127 -8.43 7.62 -16.59
C ASP A 127 -9.79 7.75 -15.87
N GLY A 128 -9.81 7.56 -14.55
CA GLY A 128 -11.02 7.57 -13.73
C GLY A 128 -11.84 6.28 -13.76
N LYS A 129 -11.45 5.28 -14.56
CA LYS A 129 -12.26 4.07 -14.82
C LYS A 129 -11.48 2.76 -14.72
N ALA A 130 -10.26 2.70 -15.25
CA ALA A 130 -9.45 1.50 -15.32
C ALA A 130 -9.15 0.94 -13.93
N ARG A 131 -9.51 -0.32 -13.69
CA ARG A 131 -9.33 -0.99 -12.41
C ARG A 131 -8.80 -2.40 -12.61
N THR A 132 -8.10 -2.91 -11.60
CA THR A 132 -7.73 -4.33 -11.49
C THR A 132 -8.57 -5.01 -10.42
N LYS A 133 -8.83 -6.31 -10.60
CA LYS A 133 -9.61 -7.12 -9.65
C LYS A 133 -8.86 -7.22 -8.31
N ALA A 134 -9.60 -7.17 -7.21
CA ALA A 134 -9.13 -7.44 -5.86
C ALA A 134 -10.08 -8.41 -5.14
N SER A 135 -9.67 -8.89 -3.96
CA SER A 135 -10.52 -9.76 -3.14
C SER A 135 -11.55 -8.95 -2.35
N GLY A 136 -12.64 -9.62 -1.97
CA GLY A 136 -13.69 -9.06 -1.12
C GLY A 136 -14.67 -8.16 -1.85
N HIS A 137 -15.46 -7.42 -1.08
CA HIS A 137 -16.41 -6.43 -1.56
C HIS A 137 -16.13 -5.06 -0.93
N GLU A 138 -16.46 -4.01 -1.69
CA GLU A 138 -16.31 -2.61 -1.30
C GLU A 138 -17.64 -1.86 -1.44
N TYR A 139 -17.83 -0.85 -0.60
CA TYR A 139 -18.97 0.06 -0.67
C TYR A 139 -18.63 1.21 -1.62
N VAL A 140 -19.57 1.57 -2.49
CA VAL A 140 -19.47 2.75 -3.37
C VAL A 140 -20.58 3.71 -2.98
N VAL A 141 -20.18 4.83 -2.39
CA VAL A 141 -21.05 5.91 -1.92
C VAL A 141 -21.11 6.99 -2.98
N ASP A 142 -22.30 7.35 -3.43
CA ASP A 142 -22.54 8.49 -4.31
C ASP A 142 -22.49 9.79 -3.49
N LEU A 143 -21.59 10.69 -3.87
CA LEU A 143 -21.43 12.02 -3.25
C LEU A 143 -22.10 13.13 -4.09
N GLY A 144 -22.83 12.75 -5.14
CA GLY A 144 -23.50 13.64 -6.08
C GLY A 144 -22.55 14.27 -7.11
N HIS A 145 -23.12 14.75 -8.21
CA HIS A 145 -22.40 15.45 -9.29
C HIS A 145 -21.21 14.65 -9.88
N GLY A 146 -21.33 13.32 -9.89
CA GLY A 146 -20.29 12.42 -10.41
C GLY A 146 -19.12 12.15 -9.44
N TYR A 147 -19.18 12.68 -8.21
CA TYR A 147 -18.24 12.34 -7.15
C TYR A 147 -18.64 11.04 -6.47
N GLN A 148 -17.65 10.23 -6.11
CA GLN A 148 -17.88 8.95 -5.43
C GLN A 148 -16.89 8.74 -4.30
N ALA A 149 -17.26 7.98 -3.29
CA ALA A 149 -16.35 7.43 -2.30
C ALA A 149 -16.40 5.91 -2.32
N VAL A 150 -15.24 5.26 -2.33
CA VAL A 150 -15.10 3.82 -2.26
C VAL A 150 -14.51 3.46 -0.90
N TYR A 151 -15.32 2.84 -0.04
CA TYR A 151 -14.90 2.40 1.29
C TYR A 151 -14.67 0.89 1.31
N ARG A 152 -13.51 0.49 1.83
CA ARG A 152 -13.11 -0.91 1.95
C ARG A 152 -13.11 -1.29 3.43
N PRO A 153 -14.12 -2.02 3.91
CA PRO A 153 -14.33 -2.20 5.35
C PRO A 153 -13.28 -3.08 6.02
N HIS A 154 -13.13 -2.91 7.33
CA HIS A 154 -12.33 -3.82 8.16
C HIS A 154 -12.97 -5.21 8.30
N LEU A 155 -14.30 -5.24 8.38
CA LEU A 155 -15.09 -6.46 8.44
C LEU A 155 -15.49 -6.90 7.02
N ALA A 156 -15.76 -8.19 6.86
CA ALA A 156 -16.22 -8.74 5.59
C ALA A 156 -17.65 -8.27 5.28
N ILE A 157 -17.91 -8.01 4.01
CA ILE A 157 -19.27 -7.92 3.46
C ILE A 157 -19.58 -9.29 2.87
N GLU A 158 -20.72 -9.90 3.26
CA GLU A 158 -21.14 -11.23 2.78
C GLU A 158 -20.04 -12.30 2.92
N ASP A 159 -19.34 -12.34 4.05
CA ASP A 159 -18.23 -13.27 4.34
C ASP A 159 -17.04 -13.20 3.36
N LYS A 160 -16.97 -12.16 2.53
CA LYS A 160 -15.88 -11.93 1.57
C LYS A 160 -15.01 -10.77 2.03
N PRO A 161 -13.97 -11.02 2.85
CA PRO A 161 -13.11 -9.96 3.34
C PRO A 161 -12.25 -9.37 2.22
N VAL A 162 -12.11 -8.05 2.22
CA VAL A 162 -11.12 -7.39 1.36
C VAL A 162 -9.70 -7.78 1.78
N ALA A 163 -8.77 -7.68 0.84
CA ALA A 163 -7.35 -7.87 1.09
C ALA A 163 -6.93 -7.03 2.30
N HIS A 164 -6.13 -7.59 3.22
CA HIS A 164 -5.79 -6.89 4.47
C HIS A 164 -5.15 -5.52 4.21
N SER A 165 -4.32 -5.45 3.17
CA SER A 165 -3.69 -4.24 2.63
C SER A 165 -4.66 -3.13 2.17
N GLN A 166 -5.95 -3.42 1.99
CA GLN A 166 -6.97 -2.44 1.59
C GLN A 166 -7.99 -2.15 2.69
N ARG A 167 -7.98 -2.89 3.80
CA ARG A 167 -8.95 -2.72 4.91
C ARG A 167 -8.85 -1.35 5.55
N GLY A 168 -9.99 -0.72 5.78
CA GLY A 168 -10.11 0.61 6.36
C GLY A 168 -9.73 1.75 5.41
N SER A 169 -9.48 1.48 4.13
CA SER A 169 -9.17 2.54 3.16
C SER A 169 -10.44 3.21 2.64
N LEU A 170 -10.32 4.52 2.44
CA LEU A 170 -11.32 5.35 1.77
C LEU A 170 -10.66 6.01 0.56
N GLU A 171 -11.21 5.76 -0.61
CA GLU A 171 -10.81 6.38 -1.88
C GLU A 171 -11.91 7.36 -2.28
N VAL A 172 -11.59 8.62 -2.51
CA VAL A 172 -12.55 9.63 -2.99
C VAL A 172 -12.22 9.98 -4.43
N LEU A 173 -13.24 9.98 -5.27
CA LEU A 173 -13.16 10.07 -6.71
C LEU A 173 -13.87 11.33 -7.18
N ALA A 174 -13.15 12.14 -7.96
CA ALA A 174 -13.74 13.23 -8.72
C ALA A 174 -14.30 12.72 -10.06
N PRO A 175 -15.26 13.46 -10.65
CA PRO A 175 -15.66 13.21 -12.04
C PRO A 175 -14.46 13.40 -13.00
N PRO A 176 -14.53 12.82 -14.21
CA PRO A 176 -13.46 12.95 -15.21
C PRO A 176 -13.21 14.43 -15.58
N GLY A 177 -11.96 14.87 -15.44
CA GLY A 177 -11.56 16.25 -15.73
C GLY A 177 -10.41 16.71 -14.84
N ALA A 178 -9.74 17.79 -15.23
CA ALA A 178 -8.73 18.44 -14.40
C ALA A 178 -9.39 19.49 -13.49
N GLY A 179 -8.75 19.85 -12.37
CA GLY A 179 -9.15 20.98 -11.53
C GLY A 179 -10.11 20.65 -10.37
N HIS A 180 -10.55 19.40 -10.22
CA HIS A 180 -11.48 18.99 -9.16
C HIS A 180 -10.87 18.86 -7.76
N GLY A 181 -9.59 19.17 -7.57
CA GLY A 181 -8.87 18.95 -6.31
C GLY A 181 -9.54 19.61 -5.09
N PRO A 182 -9.82 20.93 -5.11
CA PRO A 182 -10.48 21.61 -4.00
C PRO A 182 -11.87 21.04 -3.70
N GLU A 183 -12.70 20.84 -4.73
CA GLU A 183 -14.06 20.31 -4.57
C GLU A 183 -14.05 18.87 -4.03
N LEU A 184 -13.08 18.04 -4.45
CA LEU A 184 -12.90 16.68 -3.91
C LEU A 184 -12.62 16.70 -2.41
N VAL A 185 -11.80 17.64 -1.94
CA VAL A 185 -11.55 17.83 -0.51
C VAL A 185 -12.83 18.27 0.19
N ASP A 186 -13.59 19.21 -0.38
CA ASP A 186 -14.85 19.66 0.19
C ASP A 186 -15.87 18.51 0.34
N LYS A 187 -15.94 17.58 -0.63
CA LYS A 187 -16.81 16.40 -0.56
C LYS A 187 -16.55 15.47 0.63
N LEU A 188 -15.40 15.58 1.29
CA LEU A 188 -15.15 14.84 2.54
C LEU A 188 -16.14 15.23 3.65
N SER A 189 -16.64 16.48 3.69
CA SER A 189 -17.62 16.88 4.69
C SER A 189 -18.96 16.19 4.50
N THR A 190 -19.31 15.78 3.26
CA THR A 190 -20.51 14.97 2.98
C THR A 190 -20.44 13.60 3.67
N LEU A 191 -19.23 13.10 3.93
CA LEU A 191 -18.97 11.88 4.68
C LEU A 191 -18.76 12.13 6.19
N ASN A 192 -19.02 13.35 6.68
CA ASN A 192 -18.70 13.81 8.03
C ASN A 192 -17.20 13.68 8.37
N LEU A 193 -16.33 13.82 7.37
CA LEU A 193 -14.88 13.82 7.53
C LEU A 193 -14.33 15.25 7.51
N GLY A 194 -13.21 15.45 8.19
CA GLY A 194 -12.49 16.73 8.15
C GLY A 194 -11.98 17.03 6.74
N ASN A 195 -12.35 18.20 6.21
CA ASN A 195 -12.02 18.68 4.87
C ASN A 195 -11.09 19.91 4.89
N ARG A 196 -10.41 20.17 6.00
CA ARG A 196 -9.46 21.28 6.14
C ARG A 196 -8.10 20.78 6.61
N ALA A 197 -7.09 21.61 6.45
CA ALA A 197 -5.80 21.37 7.07
C ALA A 197 -5.95 21.17 8.59
N LEU A 198 -5.14 20.27 9.14
CA LEU A 198 -5.07 20.04 10.58
C LEU A 198 -4.59 21.32 11.27
N SER A 199 -5.28 21.71 12.33
CA SER A 199 -4.78 22.69 13.28
C SER A 199 -3.57 22.12 14.05
N ALA A 200 -2.78 22.98 14.68
CA ALA A 200 -1.64 22.55 15.50
C ALA A 200 -2.04 21.54 16.58
N GLY A 201 -3.18 21.75 17.24
CA GLY A 201 -3.71 20.81 18.25
C GLY A 201 -4.11 19.45 17.67
N GLU A 202 -4.68 19.41 16.46
CA GLU A 202 -5.05 18.15 15.80
C GLU A 202 -3.81 17.39 15.33
N GLY A 203 -2.79 18.14 14.88
CA GLY A 203 -1.45 17.63 14.60
C GLY A 203 -0.82 16.99 15.85
N GLU A 204 -0.83 17.70 16.98
CA GLU A 204 -0.29 17.21 18.25
C GLU A 204 -1.06 16.00 18.79
N TRP A 205 -2.40 16.01 18.73
CA TRP A 205 -3.23 14.86 19.11
C TRP A 205 -2.90 13.63 18.26
N THR A 206 -2.78 13.81 16.94
CA THR A 206 -2.41 12.73 16.01
C THR A 206 -1.01 12.21 16.33
N TYR A 207 -0.06 13.12 16.52
CA TYR A 207 1.31 12.82 16.91
C TYR A 207 1.38 11.98 18.20
N LEU A 208 0.73 12.41 19.29
CA LEU A 208 0.72 11.69 20.56
C LEU A 208 0.15 10.27 20.41
N ARG A 209 -0.95 10.11 19.66
CA ARG A 209 -1.51 8.77 19.38
C ARG A 209 -0.54 7.90 18.57
N ARG A 210 0.19 8.48 17.62
CA ARG A 210 1.25 7.77 16.88
C ARG A 210 2.38 7.35 17.81
N GLN A 211 2.81 8.22 18.74
CA GLN A 211 3.83 7.90 19.73
C GLN A 211 3.40 6.77 20.66
N VAL A 212 2.14 6.77 21.11
CA VAL A 212 1.58 5.67 21.91
C VAL A 212 1.71 4.33 21.19
N VAL A 213 1.40 4.28 19.89
CA VAL A 213 1.54 3.05 19.09
C VAL A 213 3.02 2.71 18.87
N ALA A 214 3.83 3.68 18.47
CA ALA A 214 5.23 3.51 18.11
C ALA A 214 6.07 2.99 19.30
N GLN A 215 5.78 3.48 20.52
CA GLN A 215 6.47 3.08 21.75
C GLN A 215 5.73 1.99 22.54
N ASN A 216 4.63 1.45 22.00
CA ASN A 216 3.81 0.43 22.66
C ASN A 216 3.30 0.85 24.05
N LEU A 217 2.91 2.12 24.21
CA LEU A 217 2.49 2.70 25.50
C LEU A 217 1.01 2.46 25.82
N ALA A 218 0.22 1.89 24.91
CA ALA A 218 -1.22 1.74 25.11
C ALA A 218 -1.59 0.90 26.35
N GLY A 219 -0.72 -0.02 26.76
CA GLY A 219 -0.89 -0.82 27.96
C GLY A 219 -0.41 -0.15 29.25
N HIS A 220 0.26 1.01 29.17
CA HIS A 220 0.70 1.76 30.36
C HIS A 220 -0.52 2.37 31.05
N SER A 221 -0.66 2.21 32.36
CA SER A 221 -1.88 2.57 33.11
C SER A 221 -2.31 4.03 32.92
N SER A 222 -1.37 4.98 33.00
CA SER A 222 -1.65 6.40 32.76
C SER A 222 -2.18 6.69 31.36
N VAL A 223 -1.59 6.06 30.34
CA VAL A 223 -1.96 6.24 28.92
C VAL A 223 -3.30 5.58 28.62
N ALA A 224 -3.51 4.36 29.13
CA ALA A 224 -4.78 3.65 29.00
C ALA A 224 -5.93 4.45 29.62
N ALA A 225 -5.72 5.00 30.83
CA ALA A 225 -6.69 5.86 31.50
C ALA A 225 -6.98 7.13 30.67
N ALA A 226 -5.94 7.84 30.23
CA ALA A 226 -6.09 9.05 29.41
C ALA A 226 -6.85 8.79 28.10
N LEU A 227 -6.56 7.69 27.40
CA LEU A 227 -7.27 7.30 26.18
C LEU A 227 -8.72 6.92 26.44
N SER A 228 -9.01 6.27 27.57
CA SER A 228 -10.38 5.93 27.98
C SER A 228 -11.19 7.15 28.40
N GLU A 229 -10.56 8.17 28.98
CA GLU A 229 -11.23 9.39 29.46
C GLU A 229 -11.45 10.42 28.35
N ALA A 230 -10.55 10.48 27.35
CA ALA A 230 -10.60 11.47 26.29
C ALA A 230 -11.96 11.60 25.55
N PRO A 231 -12.72 10.51 25.26
CA PRO A 231 -14.07 10.63 24.70
C PRO A 231 -15.08 11.33 25.63
N GLY A 232 -14.94 11.19 26.96
CA GLY A 232 -15.82 11.84 27.93
C GLY A 232 -15.71 13.37 27.92
N LEU A 233 -14.56 13.90 27.47
CA LEU A 233 -14.37 15.34 27.24
C LEU A 233 -15.18 15.84 26.04
N ASP A 234 -15.30 15.02 24.98
CA ASP A 234 -16.15 15.34 23.83
C ASP A 234 -17.62 15.41 24.27
N THR A 235 -18.11 14.42 25.03
CA THR A 235 -19.48 14.38 25.56
C THR A 235 -19.78 15.57 26.47
N THR A 236 -18.84 15.93 27.34
CA THR A 236 -18.99 17.08 28.24
C THR A 236 -19.14 18.37 27.43
N MET A 237 -18.31 18.55 26.40
CA MET A 237 -18.38 19.73 25.54
C MET A 237 -19.64 19.73 24.65
N GLN A 238 -20.11 18.56 24.24
CA GLN A 238 -21.38 18.40 23.53
C GLN A 238 -22.55 18.90 24.38
N HIS A 239 -22.62 18.55 25.66
CA HIS A 239 -23.66 19.06 26.57
C HIS A 239 -23.58 20.58 26.75
N VAL A 240 -22.37 21.14 26.89
CA VAL A 240 -22.16 22.59 26.98
C VAL A 240 -22.66 23.30 25.72
N LEU A 241 -22.24 22.84 24.54
CA LEU A 241 -22.63 23.46 23.27
C LEU A 241 -24.11 23.28 22.95
N MET A 242 -24.69 22.12 23.26
CA MET A 242 -26.13 21.88 23.13
C MET A 242 -26.91 22.85 24.01
N SER A 243 -26.52 23.05 25.26
CA SER A 243 -27.17 24.02 26.16
C SER A 243 -27.06 25.46 25.64
N GLN A 244 -25.89 25.85 25.11
CA GLN A 244 -25.65 27.20 24.57
C GLN A 244 -26.43 27.48 23.28
N ARG A 245 -26.73 26.45 22.49
CA ARG A 245 -27.28 26.59 21.13
C ARG A 245 -28.65 25.94 20.95
N ALA A 246 -29.28 25.47 22.03
CA ALA A 246 -30.59 24.80 21.98
C ALA A 246 -31.66 25.63 21.26
N ASN A 247 -31.59 26.96 21.37
CA ASN A 247 -32.47 27.87 20.66
C ASN A 247 -32.36 27.80 19.13
N GLN A 248 -31.20 27.41 18.59
CA GLN A 248 -30.98 27.23 17.15
C GLN A 248 -31.66 25.98 16.58
N ALA A 249 -32.04 25.03 17.44
CA ALA A 249 -32.77 23.83 17.04
C ALA A 249 -34.29 24.06 16.90
N ILE A 250 -34.81 25.19 17.40
CA ILE A 250 -36.24 25.48 17.38
C ILE A 250 -36.71 25.71 15.95
N GLY A 251 -37.69 24.92 15.51
CA GLY A 251 -38.30 25.04 14.18
C GLY A 251 -37.52 24.36 13.05
N LEU A 252 -36.42 23.65 13.37
CA LEU A 252 -35.78 22.75 12.41
C LEU A 252 -36.68 21.52 12.18
N ASP A 253 -36.73 21.07 10.93
CA ASP A 253 -37.29 19.76 10.60
C ASP A 253 -36.32 18.63 10.99
N GLU A 254 -36.71 17.39 10.78
CA GLU A 254 -35.89 16.22 11.14
C GLU A 254 -34.50 16.27 10.49
N ALA A 255 -34.42 16.70 9.22
CA ALA A 255 -33.16 16.82 8.49
C ALA A 255 -32.25 17.89 9.10
N GLY A 256 -32.83 19.05 9.41
CA GLY A 256 -32.14 20.15 10.08
C GLY A 256 -31.67 19.77 11.47
N LEU A 257 -32.46 19.01 12.24
CA LEU A 257 -32.08 18.50 13.56
C LEU A 257 -30.89 17.53 13.48
N HIS A 258 -30.86 16.63 12.49
CA HIS A 258 -29.73 15.74 12.27
C HIS A 258 -28.45 16.51 11.92
N GLN A 259 -28.52 17.47 11.01
CA GLN A 259 -27.37 18.31 10.66
C GLN A 259 -26.89 19.15 11.84
N PHE A 260 -27.82 19.69 12.62
CA PHE A 260 -27.52 20.42 13.84
C PHE A 260 -26.80 19.54 14.86
N ALA A 261 -27.28 18.33 15.12
CA ALA A 261 -26.65 17.38 16.04
C ALA A 261 -25.22 17.03 15.59
N ALA A 262 -25.03 16.66 14.31
CA ALA A 262 -23.70 16.36 13.75
C ALA A 262 -22.74 17.56 13.87
N LYS A 263 -23.25 18.79 13.68
CA LYS A 263 -22.46 20.00 13.86
C LYS A 263 -22.07 20.22 15.32
N ILE A 264 -22.97 19.99 16.28
CA ILE A 264 -22.65 20.09 17.71
C ILE A 264 -21.57 19.08 18.08
N GLU A 265 -21.65 17.84 17.61
CA GLU A 265 -20.64 16.80 17.85
C GLU A 265 -19.26 17.20 17.31
N SER A 266 -19.21 17.67 16.06
CA SER A 266 -17.97 18.16 15.44
C SER A 266 -17.36 19.34 16.20
N ASP A 267 -18.18 20.34 16.53
CA ASP A 267 -17.72 21.54 17.25
C ASP A 267 -17.29 21.19 18.69
N ALA A 268 -17.94 20.21 19.33
CA ALA A 268 -17.59 19.72 20.66
C ALA A 268 -16.23 19.01 20.67
N ALA A 269 -15.99 18.12 19.71
CA ALA A 269 -14.71 17.44 19.55
C ALA A 269 -13.56 18.44 19.34
N HIS A 270 -13.82 19.51 18.58
CA HIS A 270 -12.84 20.59 18.38
C HIS A 270 -12.58 21.39 19.67
N ALA A 271 -13.63 21.76 20.41
CA ALA A 271 -13.50 22.51 21.65
C ALA A 271 -12.88 21.68 22.80
N ALA A 272 -13.07 20.35 22.83
CA ALA A 272 -12.46 19.45 23.80
C ALA A 272 -10.97 19.16 23.51
N LEU A 273 -10.51 19.42 22.29
CA LEU A 273 -9.18 19.04 21.81
C LEU A 273 -8.00 19.54 22.69
N PRO A 274 -7.96 20.80 23.17
CA PRO A 274 -6.84 21.25 24.02
C PRO A 274 -6.73 20.44 25.33
N ALA A 275 -7.87 20.07 25.92
CA ALA A 275 -7.90 19.25 27.12
C ALA A 275 -7.45 17.81 26.84
N LYS A 276 -7.87 17.23 25.70
CA LYS A 276 -7.45 15.90 25.25
C LYS A 276 -5.95 15.83 25.00
N VAL A 277 -5.40 16.82 24.30
CA VAL A 277 -3.96 16.94 24.04
C VAL A 277 -3.19 16.99 25.35
N ARG A 278 -3.57 17.88 26.28
CA ARG A 278 -2.92 17.97 27.60
C ARG A 278 -2.97 16.64 28.35
N LEU A 279 -4.16 16.06 28.47
CA LEU A 279 -4.38 14.79 29.17
C LEU A 279 -3.48 13.67 28.63
N LEU A 280 -3.46 13.48 27.31
CA LEU A 280 -2.65 12.43 26.71
C LEU A 280 -1.15 12.74 26.77
N ARG A 281 -0.76 14.01 26.62
CA ARG A 281 0.64 14.44 26.71
C ARG A 281 1.21 14.20 28.09
N ASP A 282 0.48 14.56 29.14
CA ASP A 282 0.89 14.32 30.54
C ASP A 282 1.01 12.80 30.82
N ALA A 283 0.05 12.01 30.31
CA ALA A 283 0.08 10.56 30.45
C ALA A 283 1.28 9.91 29.74
N VAL A 284 1.61 10.36 28.52
CA VAL A 284 2.78 9.92 27.75
C VAL A 284 4.08 10.36 28.43
N ALA A 285 4.13 11.59 28.94
CA ALA A 285 5.27 12.11 29.69
C ALA A 285 5.59 11.21 30.89
N HIS A 286 4.59 10.92 31.72
CA HIS A 286 4.73 10.02 32.85
C HIS A 286 5.18 8.61 32.42
N ALA A 287 4.57 8.05 31.37
CA ALA A 287 4.92 6.72 30.85
C ALA A 287 6.35 6.62 30.29
N THR A 288 6.95 7.76 29.95
CA THR A 288 8.29 7.84 29.34
C THR A 288 9.33 8.47 30.27
N GLY A 289 9.00 8.67 31.55
CA GLY A 289 9.92 9.17 32.57
C GLY A 289 10.18 10.68 32.53
N HIS A 290 9.36 11.45 31.81
CA HIS A 290 9.39 12.92 31.88
C HIS A 290 8.61 13.40 33.10
N ALA A 291 8.96 14.58 33.64
CA ALA A 291 8.31 15.15 34.82
C ALA A 291 6.83 15.43 34.61
N ASP A 292 6.48 16.02 33.46
CA ASP A 292 5.12 16.34 33.04
C ASP A 292 5.06 16.54 31.51
N GLY A 293 3.88 16.82 30.97
CA GLY A 293 3.70 17.06 29.55
C GLY A 293 4.39 18.33 29.05
N THR A 294 4.68 19.30 29.90
CA THR A 294 5.44 20.51 29.52
C THR A 294 6.91 20.16 29.31
N ALA A 295 7.50 19.36 30.20
CA ALA A 295 8.85 18.85 30.07
C ALA A 295 9.00 17.96 28.83
N LEU A 296 8.02 17.10 28.54
CA LEU A 296 7.99 16.32 27.30
C LEU A 296 7.92 17.23 26.06
N ALA A 297 7.02 18.23 26.05
CA ALA A 297 6.88 19.16 24.93
C ALA A 297 8.14 20.00 24.67
N ALA A 298 8.94 20.25 25.71
CA ALA A 298 10.21 20.97 25.61
C ALA A 298 11.39 20.09 25.17
N SER A 299 11.21 18.77 25.06
CA SER A 299 12.29 17.87 24.64
C SER A 299 12.65 18.08 23.16
N PRO A 300 13.94 18.00 22.78
CA PRO A 300 14.39 18.23 21.40
C PRO A 300 13.70 17.36 20.34
N GLY A 301 13.35 16.12 20.72
CA GLY A 301 12.67 15.16 19.86
C GLY A 301 11.16 15.37 19.71
N TYR A 302 10.55 16.27 20.49
CA TYR A 302 9.10 16.50 20.45
C TYR A 302 8.69 17.33 19.23
N GLN A 303 8.32 16.64 18.15
CA GLN A 303 8.00 17.26 16.86
C GLN A 303 6.58 16.87 16.41
N PRO A 304 5.54 17.59 16.89
CA PRO A 304 4.14 17.26 16.60
C PRO A 304 3.72 17.60 15.16
N THR A 305 4.50 18.43 14.47
CA THR A 305 4.26 18.77 13.07
C THR A 305 4.74 17.62 12.18
N PRO A 306 3.86 17.03 11.34
CA PRO A 306 4.28 15.99 10.41
C PRO A 306 5.26 16.53 9.37
N GLN A 307 6.12 15.65 8.88
CA GLN A 307 7.00 15.91 7.75
C GLN A 307 6.38 15.31 6.48
N VAL A 308 6.52 16.00 5.35
CA VAL A 308 6.22 15.42 4.04
C VAL A 308 7.44 14.63 3.59
N CYS A 309 7.27 13.35 3.35
CA CYS A 309 8.30 12.44 2.86
C CYS A 309 7.74 11.68 1.67
N GLY A 310 8.32 11.84 0.47
CA GLY A 310 7.93 11.05 -0.70
C GLY A 310 6.46 11.16 -1.11
N GLY A 311 5.76 12.22 -0.71
CA GLY A 311 4.33 12.43 -0.97
C GLY A 311 3.38 11.92 0.12
N TRP A 312 3.87 11.43 1.26
CA TRP A 312 3.05 11.09 2.43
C TRP A 312 3.52 11.83 3.69
N LEU A 313 2.64 11.92 4.69
CA LEU A 313 2.95 12.50 6.00
C LEU A 313 3.56 11.45 6.93
N THR A 314 4.71 11.78 7.52
CA THR A 314 5.36 10.99 8.57
C THR A 314 5.49 11.83 9.84
N TRP A 315 5.51 11.15 10.99
CA TRP A 315 5.82 11.77 12.28
C TRP A 315 7.13 11.20 12.80
N SER A 316 7.96 12.06 13.39
CA SER A 316 9.17 11.64 14.08
C SER A 316 8.84 11.07 15.46
N ARG A 317 9.78 10.30 16.00
CA ARG A 317 9.72 9.69 17.32
C ARG A 317 10.63 10.43 18.29
N PHE A 318 10.06 10.99 19.35
CA PHE A 318 10.87 11.68 20.37
C PHE A 318 11.81 10.75 21.13
N ASP A 319 11.51 9.44 21.20
CA ASP A 319 12.36 8.45 21.86
C ASP A 319 13.58 8.02 21.01
N VAL A 320 13.68 8.49 19.77
CA VAL A 320 14.78 8.17 18.84
C VAL A 320 15.62 9.40 18.52
N VAL A 321 14.98 10.53 18.27
CA VAL A 321 15.66 11.79 17.95
C VAL A 321 16.48 12.23 19.16
N ASP A 322 17.77 12.53 18.93
CA ASP A 322 18.73 12.98 19.96
C ASP A 322 18.82 12.06 21.19
N ASN A 323 18.65 10.75 20.97
CA ASN A 323 18.78 9.74 22.02
C ASN A 323 20.11 8.96 21.89
N ASP A 324 21.04 9.24 22.80
CA ASP A 324 22.37 8.61 22.83
C ASP A 324 22.31 7.10 23.08
N ALA A 325 21.36 6.61 23.88
CA ALA A 325 21.22 5.19 24.16
C ALA A 325 20.79 4.42 22.89
N VAL A 326 19.84 4.98 22.13
CA VAL A 326 19.40 4.40 20.85
C VAL A 326 20.52 4.48 19.81
N SER A 327 21.20 5.63 19.72
CA SER A 327 22.34 5.82 18.81
C SER A 327 23.49 4.84 19.10
N SER A 328 23.78 4.63 20.39
CA SER A 328 24.80 3.67 20.84
C SER A 328 24.40 2.23 20.56
N ALA A 329 23.14 1.86 20.78
CA ALA A 329 22.64 0.51 20.47
C ALA A 329 22.74 0.19 18.97
N LEU A 330 22.51 1.19 18.12
CA LEU A 330 22.58 1.07 16.66
C LEU A 330 23.99 1.28 16.09
N ALA A 331 25.01 1.50 16.92
CA ALA A 331 26.37 1.72 16.47
C ALA A 331 26.88 0.53 15.64
N GLY A 332 27.47 0.84 14.47
CA GLY A 332 27.96 -0.18 13.52
C GLY A 332 26.86 -0.93 12.76
N ARG A 333 25.57 -0.64 13.01
CA ARG A 333 24.44 -1.20 12.26
C ARG A 333 24.14 -0.35 11.03
N ARG A 334 23.56 -0.98 10.01
CA ARG A 334 23.09 -0.35 8.78
C ARG A 334 21.72 -0.89 8.42
N ILE A 335 20.86 -0.05 7.86
CA ILE A 335 19.64 -0.50 7.20
C ILE A 335 19.94 -0.64 5.71
N HIS A 336 19.45 -1.69 5.08
CA HIS A 336 19.57 -1.88 3.64
C HIS A 336 18.28 -2.41 3.01
N HIS A 337 18.11 -2.10 1.74
CA HIS A 337 17.08 -2.65 0.87
C HIS A 337 17.74 -3.19 -0.40
N SER A 338 17.64 -4.49 -0.63
CA SER A 338 18.11 -5.12 -1.87
C SER A 338 17.06 -4.92 -2.96
N VAL A 339 17.49 -4.45 -4.12
CA VAL A 339 16.60 -4.21 -5.27
C VAL A 339 16.72 -5.37 -6.25
N ARG A 340 15.59 -5.83 -6.77
CA ARG A 340 15.50 -7.01 -7.64
C ARG A 340 16.32 -6.88 -8.93
N SER A 341 16.35 -5.69 -9.53
CA SER A 341 17.11 -5.39 -10.74
C SER A 341 17.58 -3.94 -10.78
N ALA A 342 18.63 -3.66 -11.55
CA ALA A 342 19.11 -2.31 -11.76
C ALA A 342 18.07 -1.43 -12.51
N ASP A 343 17.29 -1.99 -13.44
CA ASP A 343 16.17 -1.27 -14.07
C ASP A 343 15.07 -0.84 -13.08
N SER A 344 14.79 -1.68 -12.08
CA SER A 344 13.86 -1.34 -11.01
C SER A 344 14.38 -0.16 -10.19
N LEU A 345 15.70 -0.13 -9.91
CA LEU A 345 16.35 0.98 -9.23
C LEU A 345 16.25 2.28 -10.03
N VAL A 346 16.48 2.24 -11.35
CA VAL A 346 16.31 3.40 -12.24
C VAL A 346 14.87 3.92 -12.17
N SER A 347 13.88 3.02 -12.18
CA SER A 347 12.46 3.39 -12.09
C SER A 347 12.12 4.06 -10.75
N MET A 348 12.69 3.58 -9.64
CA MET A 348 12.55 4.21 -8.31
C MET A 348 13.12 5.64 -8.28
N TYR A 349 14.22 5.90 -8.99
CA TYR A 349 14.79 7.25 -9.07
C TYR A 349 14.03 8.19 -10.00
N ARG A 350 13.30 7.66 -11.01
CA ARG A 350 12.36 8.48 -11.80
C ARG A 350 11.21 8.99 -10.94
N THR A 351 10.64 8.14 -10.08
CA THR A 351 9.57 8.53 -9.14
C THR A 351 10.10 9.27 -7.91
N GLY A 352 11.38 9.08 -7.56
CA GLY A 352 12.02 9.67 -6.38
C GLY A 352 11.72 8.95 -5.07
N VAL A 353 11.02 7.81 -5.13
CA VAL A 353 10.53 7.11 -3.95
C VAL A 353 10.71 5.60 -4.04
N LEU A 354 11.12 5.00 -2.93
CA LEU A 354 10.96 3.57 -2.71
C LEU A 354 9.55 3.35 -2.15
N ALA A 355 8.62 2.94 -3.01
CA ALA A 355 7.21 2.81 -2.66
C ALA A 355 6.81 1.36 -2.33
N SER A 356 5.85 1.19 -1.40
CA SER A 356 5.23 -0.09 -1.08
C SER A 356 4.42 -0.65 -2.25
N THR A 357 4.04 -1.92 -2.20
CA THR A 357 3.32 -2.60 -3.29
C THR A 357 2.00 -1.90 -3.63
N GLU A 358 1.21 -1.47 -2.65
CA GLU A 358 -0.04 -0.72 -2.92
C GLU A 358 0.25 0.67 -3.52
N ARG A 359 1.28 1.37 -3.05
CA ARG A 359 1.67 2.68 -3.61
C ARG A 359 2.23 2.58 -5.02
N ARG A 360 3.00 1.53 -5.33
CA ARG A 360 3.46 1.26 -6.70
C ARG A 360 2.30 1.07 -7.68
N ALA A 361 1.24 0.39 -7.25
CA ALA A 361 0.03 0.22 -8.07
C ALA A 361 -0.66 1.57 -8.35
N GLU A 362 -0.77 2.44 -7.35
CA GLU A 362 -1.31 3.81 -7.50
C GLU A 362 -0.42 4.69 -8.39
N MET A 363 0.89 4.45 -8.40
CA MET A 363 1.86 5.14 -9.27
C MET A 363 1.88 4.59 -10.70
N GLY A 364 1.14 3.54 -11.01
CA GLY A 364 1.12 2.91 -12.34
C GLY A 364 2.38 2.10 -12.67
N LEU A 365 3.14 1.69 -11.65
CA LEU A 365 4.29 0.80 -11.82
C LEU A 365 3.83 -0.64 -12.07
N PRO A 366 4.57 -1.42 -12.89
CA PRO A 366 4.22 -2.80 -13.20
C PRO A 366 4.30 -3.70 -11.96
N THR A 367 3.54 -4.79 -11.99
CA THR A 367 3.63 -5.87 -10.99
C THR A 367 4.94 -6.65 -11.12
N GLY A 368 5.36 -7.30 -10.04
CA GLY A 368 6.54 -8.18 -10.03
C GLY A 368 7.86 -7.47 -9.77
N LEU A 369 7.82 -6.19 -9.39
CA LEU A 369 9.00 -5.45 -8.91
C LEU A 369 9.43 -5.94 -7.52
N GLY A 370 8.47 -6.32 -6.67
CA GLY A 370 8.70 -7.01 -5.40
C GLY A 370 8.80 -8.53 -5.56
N SER A 371 9.39 -9.18 -4.56
CA SER A 371 9.56 -10.65 -4.55
C SER A 371 8.27 -11.42 -4.21
N SER A 372 7.38 -10.84 -3.40
CA SER A 372 6.22 -11.55 -2.80
C SER A 372 4.91 -10.76 -2.83
N GLU A 373 4.71 -9.90 -3.83
CA GLU A 373 3.61 -8.92 -3.87
C GLU A 373 2.20 -9.48 -3.63
N GLY A 374 1.94 -10.72 -4.04
CA GLY A 374 0.66 -11.39 -3.79
C GLY A 374 0.43 -11.75 -2.32
N ALA A 375 1.43 -12.36 -1.68
CA ALA A 375 1.36 -12.74 -0.27
C ALA A 375 1.26 -11.48 0.62
N ASP A 376 2.05 -10.45 0.30
CA ASP A 376 2.07 -9.17 1.02
C ASP A 376 0.69 -8.50 1.05
N LYS A 377 -0.11 -8.64 -0.02
CA LYS A 377 -1.47 -8.07 -0.10
C LYS A 377 -2.41 -8.72 0.91
N THR A 378 -2.23 -10.02 1.17
CA THR A 378 -3.05 -10.78 2.12
C THR A 378 -2.59 -10.64 3.57
N SER A 379 -1.28 -10.57 3.83
CA SER A 379 -0.71 -10.44 5.18
C SER A 379 -0.83 -9.02 5.76
N GLY A 380 -0.95 -8.02 4.89
CA GLY A 380 -0.91 -6.59 5.21
C GLY A 380 0.42 -5.91 4.89
N GLY A 381 1.47 -6.69 4.60
CA GLY A 381 2.80 -6.18 4.26
C GLY A 381 2.85 -5.29 3.01
N ALA A 382 1.87 -5.40 2.10
CA ALA A 382 1.85 -4.64 0.84
C ALA A 382 1.70 -3.12 1.02
N GLN A 383 1.32 -2.66 2.21
CA GLN A 383 1.31 -1.24 2.55
C GLN A 383 2.68 -0.70 2.98
N SER A 384 3.69 -1.55 3.10
CA SER A 384 5.00 -1.19 3.63
C SER A 384 6.14 -1.54 2.69
N VAL A 385 7.26 -0.85 2.86
CA VAL A 385 8.55 -1.17 2.26
C VAL A 385 9.36 -2.00 3.25
N PHE A 386 9.99 -3.04 2.72
CA PHE A 386 10.77 -3.99 3.48
C PHE A 386 12.23 -3.58 3.45
N CYS A 387 12.81 -3.30 4.60
CA CYS A 387 14.24 -3.10 4.77
C CYS A 387 14.78 -4.12 5.77
N ARG A 388 16.11 -4.22 5.87
CA ARG A 388 16.78 -5.11 6.82
C ARG A 388 17.88 -4.39 7.56
N ILE A 389 18.06 -4.68 8.85
CA ILE A 389 19.21 -4.21 9.62
C ILE A 389 20.34 -5.24 9.61
N THR A 390 21.59 -4.80 9.56
CA THR A 390 22.78 -5.67 9.54
C THR A 390 24.00 -4.97 10.15
N THR A 391 25.01 -5.72 10.60
CA THR A 391 26.35 -5.21 10.94
C THR A 391 27.32 -5.19 9.75
N GLY A 392 27.02 -5.96 8.69
CA GLY A 392 27.88 -6.14 7.53
C GLY A 392 27.61 -5.16 6.38
N THR A 393 28.21 -5.44 5.22
CA THR A 393 27.72 -4.91 3.95
C THR A 393 26.46 -5.67 3.59
N GLY A 394 25.31 -4.99 3.49
CA GLY A 394 24.05 -5.62 3.09
C GLY A 394 24.17 -6.45 1.81
N HIS A 395 23.32 -7.46 1.65
CA HIS A 395 23.37 -8.36 0.51
C HIS A 395 22.85 -7.67 -0.78
N GLY A 396 23.48 -7.97 -1.92
CA GLY A 396 23.00 -7.59 -3.26
C GLY A 396 23.93 -6.61 -4.00
N SER A 397 24.14 -6.86 -5.30
CA SER A 397 24.89 -5.94 -6.19
C SER A 397 24.11 -4.65 -6.49
N VAL A 398 22.79 -4.68 -6.34
CA VAL A 398 21.89 -3.53 -6.48
C VAL A 398 21.17 -3.30 -5.15
N ALA A 399 21.46 -2.20 -4.48
CA ALA A 399 20.98 -1.97 -3.11
C ALA A 399 20.98 -0.50 -2.69
N LEU A 400 20.09 -0.16 -1.76
CA LEU A 400 20.04 1.10 -1.03
C LEU A 400 20.56 0.85 0.40
N THR A 401 21.44 1.71 0.90
CA THR A 401 22.05 1.56 2.24
C THR A 401 21.97 2.86 3.04
N TRP A 402 21.52 2.73 4.29
CA TRP A 402 21.54 3.76 5.31
C TRP A 402 22.55 3.35 6.39
N ASN A 403 23.68 4.03 6.44
CA ASN A 403 24.74 3.84 7.43
C ASN A 403 24.34 4.35 8.81
N THR A 404 23.33 5.22 8.87
CA THR A 404 22.78 5.77 10.10
C THR A 404 21.32 5.32 10.23
N PRO A 405 21.04 4.16 10.88
CA PRO A 405 19.68 3.60 10.97
C PRO A 405 18.64 4.55 11.57
N THR A 406 19.05 5.44 12.49
CA THR A 406 18.17 6.46 13.09
C THR A 406 17.54 7.40 12.06
N THR A 407 18.14 7.56 10.87
CA THR A 407 17.55 8.30 9.74
C THR A 407 16.14 7.80 9.41
N LEU A 408 15.93 6.48 9.42
CA LEU A 408 14.62 5.88 9.13
C LEU A 408 13.87 5.49 10.41
N LEU A 409 14.57 4.94 11.41
CA LEU A 409 13.93 4.47 12.66
C LEU A 409 13.34 5.60 13.49
N ARG A 410 13.69 6.86 13.21
CA ARG A 410 13.01 8.02 13.78
C ARG A 410 11.55 8.13 13.36
N ARG A 411 11.08 7.44 12.32
CA ARG A 411 9.67 7.50 11.93
C ARG A 411 8.78 6.76 12.93
N ALA A 412 7.55 7.21 13.11
CA ALA A 412 6.57 6.59 14.01
C ALA A 412 5.76 5.46 13.36
N ASP A 413 5.90 5.23 12.05
CA ASP A 413 5.04 4.37 11.24
C ASP A 413 5.68 3.03 10.82
N TRP A 414 6.75 2.60 11.50
CA TRP A 414 7.39 1.33 11.25
C TRP A 414 7.10 0.26 12.31
N TYR A 415 7.31 -0.99 11.94
CA TYR A 415 7.35 -2.16 12.80
C TYR A 415 8.38 -3.16 12.25
N ALA A 416 8.79 -4.13 13.04
CA ALA A 416 9.83 -5.06 12.65
C ALA A 416 9.63 -6.47 13.22
N TYR A 417 10.30 -7.42 12.58
CA TYR A 417 10.40 -8.83 12.95
C TYR A 417 11.86 -9.28 12.89
N ASP A 418 12.28 -10.16 13.80
CA ASP A 418 13.62 -10.80 13.77
C ASP A 418 13.69 -12.02 12.84
N GLY A 419 12.85 -12.03 11.81
CA GLY A 419 12.73 -13.12 10.86
C GLY A 419 11.86 -12.72 9.68
N ASP A 420 11.71 -13.65 8.73
CA ASP A 420 10.89 -13.47 7.54
C ASP A 420 9.41 -13.74 7.87
N HIS A 421 8.65 -12.65 8.04
CA HIS A 421 7.24 -12.69 8.40
C HIS A 421 6.36 -12.12 7.28
N TYR A 422 6.93 -11.82 6.11
CA TYR A 422 6.22 -11.19 4.98
C TYR A 422 5.44 -9.93 5.40
N GLY A 423 6.01 -9.18 6.37
CA GLY A 423 5.39 -7.99 6.96
C GLY A 423 4.01 -8.21 7.57
N ALA A 424 3.68 -9.43 8.01
CA ALA A 424 2.33 -9.77 8.45
C ALA A 424 1.85 -8.90 9.62
N ILE A 425 0.64 -8.37 9.48
CA ILE A 425 -0.08 -7.64 10.54
C ILE A 425 -1.51 -8.17 10.73
N ASP A 426 -2.00 -9.03 9.83
CA ASP A 426 -3.26 -9.74 10.00
C ASP A 426 -3.10 -10.85 11.04
N PRO A 427 -3.84 -10.83 12.17
CA PRO A 427 -3.82 -11.92 13.15
C PRO A 427 -4.20 -13.30 12.59
N LYS A 428 -4.85 -13.36 11.43
CA LYS A 428 -5.22 -14.60 10.73
C LYS A 428 -4.14 -15.10 9.77
N ALA A 429 -3.10 -14.32 9.49
CA ALA A 429 -2.01 -14.76 8.61
C ALA A 429 -1.10 -15.77 9.34
N SER A 430 -0.67 -16.83 8.65
CA SER A 430 0.22 -17.86 9.21
C SER A 430 1.56 -17.30 9.69
N HIS A 431 2.01 -16.21 9.10
CA HIS A 431 3.26 -15.54 9.45
C HIS A 431 3.08 -14.43 10.50
N TYR A 432 1.88 -14.20 11.01
CA TYR A 432 1.67 -13.24 12.08
C TYR A 432 2.09 -13.83 13.43
N ALA A 433 2.93 -13.08 14.15
CA ALA A 433 3.32 -13.41 15.52
C ALA A 433 3.32 -12.13 16.38
N ALA A 434 2.29 -11.97 17.21
CA ALA A 434 2.14 -10.77 18.05
C ALA A 434 3.34 -10.54 18.99
N THR A 435 3.92 -11.62 19.52
CA THR A 435 5.05 -11.57 20.46
C THR A 435 6.39 -11.28 19.78
N ALA A 436 6.52 -11.54 18.47
CA ALA A 436 7.73 -11.29 17.70
C ALA A 436 7.73 -9.88 17.05
N LEU A 437 6.55 -9.29 16.86
CA LEU A 437 6.42 -7.94 16.31
C LEU A 437 6.97 -6.92 17.31
N THR A 438 7.92 -6.10 16.88
CA THR A 438 8.44 -4.99 17.69
C THR A 438 8.29 -3.65 16.98
N ARG A 439 8.30 -2.59 17.79
CA ARG A 439 8.51 -1.20 17.37
C ARG A 439 9.59 -0.51 18.20
N ASN A 440 10.39 -1.29 18.94
CA ASN A 440 11.45 -0.78 19.79
C ASN A 440 12.79 -0.78 19.02
N PRO A 441 13.42 0.39 18.76
CA PRO A 441 14.70 0.47 18.08
C PRO A 441 15.81 -0.36 18.74
N ALA A 442 15.84 -0.45 20.07
CA ALA A 442 16.85 -1.22 20.80
C ALA A 442 16.69 -2.72 20.58
N THR A 443 15.46 -3.22 20.45
CA THR A 443 15.21 -4.62 20.06
C THR A 443 15.71 -4.88 18.63
N VAL A 444 15.39 -3.97 17.70
CA VAL A 444 15.85 -4.07 16.31
C VAL A 444 17.38 -4.04 16.21
N ALA A 445 18.05 -3.28 17.07
CA ALA A 445 19.52 -3.25 17.13
C ALA A 445 20.14 -4.62 17.46
N GLY A 446 19.38 -5.53 18.10
CA GLY A 446 19.80 -6.90 18.39
C GLY A 446 19.64 -7.88 17.22
N TYR A 447 18.90 -7.53 16.17
CA TYR A 447 18.53 -8.45 15.10
C TYR A 447 19.72 -8.96 14.30
N SER A 448 19.53 -10.16 13.76
CA SER A 448 20.55 -10.89 12.99
C SER A 448 20.11 -11.09 11.54
N ALA A 449 20.49 -12.18 10.87
CA ALA A 449 20.08 -12.41 9.48
C ALA A 449 18.57 -12.64 9.34
N SER A 450 18.04 -12.44 8.13
CA SER A 450 16.63 -12.70 7.78
C SER A 450 15.57 -11.83 8.47
N ASN A 451 15.96 -10.78 9.21
CA ASN A 451 15.02 -9.82 9.79
C ASN A 451 14.28 -8.98 8.72
N GLU A 452 13.22 -8.30 9.16
CA GLU A 452 12.44 -7.37 8.35
C GLU A 452 12.07 -6.12 9.16
N ILE A 453 12.26 -4.94 8.56
CA ILE A 453 11.79 -3.64 9.07
C ILE A 453 10.86 -3.05 8.03
N MET A 454 9.63 -2.79 8.45
CA MET A 454 8.52 -2.42 7.60
C MET A 454 8.23 -0.94 7.74
N PHE A 455 8.48 -0.14 6.71
CA PHE A 455 8.16 1.29 6.67
C PHE A 455 6.90 1.54 5.86
N ARG A 456 5.86 2.12 6.47
CA ARG A 456 4.56 2.31 5.80
C ARG A 456 4.66 3.29 4.62
N ASN A 457 3.86 3.05 3.58
CA ASN A 457 3.78 3.77 2.31
C ASN A 457 5.05 3.72 1.44
N GLY A 458 6.17 4.20 1.97
CA GLY A 458 7.41 4.26 1.23
C GLY A 458 8.50 5.03 1.97
N ILE A 459 9.64 5.22 1.30
CA ILE A 459 10.77 6.02 1.74
C ILE A 459 11.14 7.01 0.63
N ASP A 460 11.33 8.27 0.98
CA ASP A 460 11.86 9.29 0.07
C ASP A 460 13.34 9.04 -0.19
N LEU A 461 13.70 8.93 -1.48
CA LEU A 461 15.08 8.68 -1.89
C LEU A 461 15.88 9.97 -2.10
N LEU A 462 15.19 11.11 -2.25
CA LEU A 462 15.77 12.38 -2.67
C LEU A 462 15.87 13.37 -1.49
N GLY A 463 15.01 13.21 -0.49
CA GLY A 463 14.94 14.07 0.70
C GLY A 463 15.84 13.65 1.87
N PRO A 464 15.56 14.15 3.09
CA PRO A 464 16.34 13.88 4.30
C PRO A 464 16.41 12.40 4.69
N GLU A 465 15.42 11.59 4.30
CA GLU A 465 15.39 10.14 4.52
C GLU A 465 16.21 9.35 3.49
N GLY A 466 16.84 10.02 2.52
CA GLY A 466 17.58 9.36 1.45
C GLY A 466 18.72 8.45 1.93
N PRO A 467 19.07 7.44 1.13
CA PRO A 467 20.15 6.52 1.44
C PRO A 467 21.51 7.23 1.44
N ASP A 468 22.46 6.71 2.22
CA ASP A 468 23.84 7.19 2.24
C ASP A 468 24.66 6.59 1.09
N ARG A 469 24.24 5.43 0.57
CA ARG A 469 24.85 4.78 -0.60
C ARG A 469 23.81 4.04 -1.42
N VAL A 470 23.97 4.11 -2.75
CA VAL A 470 23.17 3.37 -3.73
C VAL A 470 24.11 2.60 -4.66
N SER A 471 24.04 1.27 -4.60
CA SER A 471 24.78 0.36 -5.47
C SER A 471 23.94 0.08 -6.71
N CYS A 472 24.45 0.36 -7.91
CA CYS A 472 23.70 0.23 -9.17
C CYS A 472 24.03 -1.06 -9.93
N GLY A 473 25.01 -1.84 -9.47
CA GLY A 473 25.51 -3.06 -10.09
C GLY A 473 26.41 -2.82 -11.31
N THR A 474 26.22 -1.72 -12.04
CA THR A 474 26.97 -1.38 -13.27
C THR A 474 27.13 0.13 -13.44
N ALA A 475 28.15 0.55 -14.19
CA ALA A 475 28.37 1.95 -14.56
C ALA A 475 27.21 2.53 -15.40
N THR A 476 26.64 1.75 -16.32
CA THR A 476 25.54 2.20 -17.18
C THR A 476 24.32 2.65 -16.37
N HIS A 477 23.88 1.84 -15.41
CA HIS A 477 22.71 2.18 -14.58
C HIS A 477 23.02 3.34 -13.61
N ARG A 478 24.27 3.41 -13.11
CA ARG A 478 24.74 4.56 -12.33
C ARG A 478 24.58 5.85 -13.13
N ASP A 479 25.07 5.88 -14.37
CA ASP A 479 25.05 7.09 -15.20
C ASP A 479 23.62 7.47 -15.61
N GLN A 480 22.73 6.50 -15.82
CA GLN A 480 21.30 6.74 -16.02
C GLN A 480 20.64 7.42 -14.81
N ILE A 481 20.92 6.95 -13.59
CA ILE A 481 20.38 7.56 -12.36
C ILE A 481 20.92 8.98 -12.20
N LEU A 482 22.22 9.21 -12.46
CA LEU A 482 22.79 10.55 -12.41
C LEU A 482 22.19 11.49 -13.44
N ALA A 483 21.88 11.01 -14.64
CA ALA A 483 21.16 11.80 -15.65
C ALA A 483 19.76 12.20 -15.15
N ILE A 484 18.99 11.24 -14.61
CA ILE A 484 17.66 11.51 -14.02
C ILE A 484 17.74 12.55 -12.90
N LEU A 485 18.74 12.45 -12.02
CA LEU A 485 18.93 13.42 -10.94
C LEU A 485 19.26 14.81 -11.50
N ASN A 486 20.15 14.90 -12.49
CA ASN A 486 20.50 16.17 -13.15
C ASN A 486 19.30 16.79 -13.87
N GLU A 487 18.47 16.01 -14.56
CA GLU A 487 17.22 16.46 -15.19
C GLU A 487 16.24 17.06 -14.17
N LYS A 488 16.21 16.52 -12.94
CA LYS A 488 15.45 17.04 -11.80
C LYS A 488 16.14 18.21 -11.09
N GLY A 489 17.31 18.65 -11.54
CA GLY A 489 18.10 19.71 -10.90
C GLY A 489 18.80 19.28 -9.60
N ILE A 490 18.90 17.98 -9.34
CA ILE A 490 19.47 17.42 -8.11
C ILE A 490 20.92 17.04 -8.35
N THR A 491 21.85 17.84 -7.83
CA THR A 491 23.29 17.57 -7.89
C THR A 491 23.86 17.00 -6.59
N HIS A 492 23.11 17.13 -5.49
CA HIS A 492 23.49 16.69 -4.15
C HIS A 492 22.32 15.95 -3.48
N LEU A 493 22.65 14.86 -2.78
CA LEU A 493 21.73 14.10 -1.93
C LEU A 493 22.24 14.25 -0.49
N LYS A 494 21.40 14.77 0.41
CA LYS A 494 21.76 15.04 1.82
C LYS A 494 23.05 15.87 1.97
N GLY A 495 23.24 16.85 1.09
CA GLY A 495 24.43 17.70 1.06
C GLY A 495 25.69 17.03 0.49
N VAL A 496 25.62 15.77 0.07
CA VAL A 496 26.74 15.05 -0.56
C VAL A 496 26.54 15.03 -2.07
N PRO A 497 27.58 15.28 -2.90
CA PRO A 497 27.45 15.17 -4.35
C PRO A 497 26.83 13.84 -4.78
N ALA A 498 25.80 13.86 -5.63
CA ALA A 498 25.04 12.68 -6.03
C ALA A 498 25.97 11.57 -6.59
N ALA A 499 26.99 11.94 -7.36
CA ALA A 499 27.99 11.01 -7.91
C ALA A 499 28.81 10.23 -6.86
N LYS A 500 28.85 10.68 -5.59
CA LYS A 500 29.47 9.97 -4.46
C LYS A 500 28.50 9.03 -3.75
N VAL A 501 27.20 9.32 -3.80
CA VAL A 501 26.14 8.49 -3.21
C VAL A 501 25.77 7.34 -4.16
N ILE A 502 25.67 7.63 -5.46
CA ILE A 502 25.35 6.66 -6.51
C ILE A 502 26.64 5.99 -7.01
N THR A 503 26.82 4.73 -6.63
CA THR A 503 28.00 3.91 -6.92
C THR A 503 27.67 2.75 -7.87
N THR A 504 28.70 2.15 -8.46
CA THR A 504 28.58 0.87 -9.18
C THR A 504 28.37 -0.27 -8.20
#